data_AF-A0A6V7H6F6-F1
#
_entry.id   AF-A0A6V7H6F6-F1
#
_cell.length_a   1.000
_cell.length_b   1.000
_cell.length_c   1.000
_cell.angle_alpha   90.00
_cell.angle_beta   90.00
_cell.angle_gamma   90.00
#
_symmetry.space_group_name_H-M   'P 1'
#
loop_
_entity.id
_entity.type
_entity.pdbx_description
1 polymer ?
#
loop_
_entity_poly.entity_id
_entity_poly.type
_entity_poly.pdbx_seq_one_letter_code
_entity_poly.pdbx_strand_id
1 'polypeptide(L)' 'LYKDDLYWEDESVTEALRRLNIVAPHVIEERNFRLIRAIQLDCQKQILPKEQWLTFEE' A
#
# COMPACT_ATOMS: atom_id res chain seq x y z
N LEU A 1 1.73 -5.96 1.97
CA LEU A 1 0.93 -5.01 1.17
C LEU A 1 -0.50 -5.49 1.23
N TYR A 2 -1.47 -4.60 1.34
CA TYR A 2 -2.87 -5.00 1.19
C TYR A 2 -3.18 -5.25 -0.29
N LYS A 3 -4.28 -5.95 -0.57
CA LYS A 3 -4.73 -6.23 -1.93
C LYS A 3 -4.85 -4.95 -2.77
N ASP A 4 -5.39 -3.89 -2.20
CA ASP A 4 -5.62 -2.61 -2.91
C ASP A 4 -4.31 -1.86 -3.23
N ASP A 5 -3.22 -2.16 -2.52
CA ASP A 5 -1.89 -1.60 -2.82
C ASP A 5 -1.30 -2.19 -4.13
N LEU A 6 -1.88 -3.28 -4.66
CA LEU A 6 -1.34 -4.04 -5.81
C LEU A 6 -2.07 -3.76 -7.13
N TYR A 7 -3.14 -2.96 -7.13
CA TYR A 7 -3.81 -2.60 -8.38
C TYR A 7 -2.92 -1.70 -9.25
N TRP A 8 -2.99 -1.93 -10.56
CA TRP A 8 -2.38 -1.02 -11.53
C TRP A 8 -3.11 0.33 -11.48
N GLU A 9 -2.36 1.42 -11.36
CA GLU A 9 -2.92 2.77 -11.30
C GLU A 9 -3.35 3.26 -12.69
N ASP A 10 -4.50 2.77 -13.15
CA ASP A 10 -5.21 3.34 -14.29
C ASP A 10 -5.97 4.63 -13.90
N GLU A 11 -6.71 5.21 -14.85
CA GLU A 11 -7.52 6.42 -14.62
C GLU A 11 -8.57 6.21 -13.52
N SER A 12 -9.19 5.03 -13.45
CA SER A 12 -10.22 4.73 -12.46
C SER A 12 -9.63 4.62 -11.06
N VAL A 13 -8.50 3.93 -10.93
CA VAL A 13 -7.77 3.80 -9.67
C VAL A 13 -7.22 5.16 -9.22
N THR A 14 -6.69 5.96 -10.15
CA THR A 14 -6.18 7.31 -9.86
C THR A 14 -7.28 8.22 -9.31
N GLU A 15 -8.47 8.21 -9.92
CA GLU A 15 -9.62 8.97 -9.42
C GLU A 15 -10.13 8.45 -8.07
N ALA A 16 -10.11 7.13 -7.86
CA ALA A 16 -10.46 6.53 -6.57
C ALA A 16 -9.49 6.98 -5.46
N LEU A 17 -8.18 6.96 -5.73
CA LEU A 17 -7.14 7.44 -4.80
C LEU A 17 -7.31 8.95 -4.53
N ARG A 18 -7.64 9.77 -5.54
CA ARG A 18 -7.91 11.20 -5.37
C ARG A 18 -9.11 11.43 -4.43
N ARG A 19 -10.22 10.70 -4.62
CA ARG A 19 -11.40 10.79 -3.75
C ARG A 19 -11.08 10.35 -2.33
N LEU A 20 -10.34 9.25 -2.18
CA LEU A 20 -9.90 8.75 -0.89
C LEU A 20 -9.02 9.76 -0.17
N ASN A 21 -8.11 10.43 -0.87
CA ASN A 21 -7.26 11.49 -0.29
C ASN A 21 -8.07 12.67 0.25
N ILE A 22 -9.20 13.02 -0.39
CA ILE A 22 -10.07 14.10 0.06
C ILE A 22 -10.87 13.69 1.30
N VAL A 23 -11.38 12.46 1.34
CA VAL A 23 -12.26 11.97 2.42
C VAL A 23 -11.46 11.49 3.64
N ALA A 24 -10.33 10.82 3.42
CA ALA A 24 -9.52 10.17 4.45
C ALA A 24 -8.02 10.22 4.07
N PRO A 25 -7.36 11.39 4.20
CA PRO A 25 -5.97 11.57 3.79
C PRO A 25 -4.99 10.63 4.52
N HIS A 26 -5.24 10.33 5.80
CA HIS A 26 -4.42 9.41 6.58
C HIS A 26 -4.33 8.01 5.95
N VAL A 27 -5.39 7.52 5.28
CA VAL A 27 -5.37 6.22 4.61
C VAL A 27 -4.40 6.21 3.43
N ILE A 28 -4.30 7.33 2.71
CA ILE A 28 -3.33 7.50 1.61
C ILE A 28 -1.91 7.60 2.16
N GLU A 29 -1.70 8.30 3.28
CA GLU A 29 -0.39 8.36 3.95
C GLU A 29 0.07 6.96 4.40
N GLU A 30 -0.82 6.18 5.01
CA GLU A 30 -0.53 4.80 5.40
C GLU A 30 -0.24 3.89 4.18
N ARG A 31 -1.00 4.03 3.09
CA ARG A 31 -0.71 3.37 1.80
C ARG A 31 0.70 3.71 1.32
N ASN A 32 1.02 4.99 1.28
CA ASN A 32 2.33 5.46 0.81
C ASN A 32 3.47 4.90 1.67
N PHE A 33 3.29 4.88 2.99
CA PHE A 33 4.25 4.27 3.91
C PHE A 33 4.46 2.77 3.62
N ARG A 34 3.38 2.01 3.40
CA ARG A 34 3.47 0.58 3.05
C ARG A 34 4.20 0.35 1.73
N LEU A 35 3.93 1.18 0.71
CA LEU A 35 4.58 1.10 -0.60
C LEU A 35 6.07 1.42 -0.51
N ILE A 36 6.45 2.50 0.19
CA ILE A 36 7.87 2.86 0.41
C ILE A 36 8.60 1.73 1.12
N ARG A 37 8.00 1.16 2.18
CA ARG A 37 8.58 0.02 2.90
C ARG A 37 8.77 -1.19 2.00
N ALA A 38 7.79 -1.50 1.15
CA ALA A 38 7.89 -2.62 0.21
C ALA A 38 9.02 -2.42 -0.81
N ILE A 39 9.15 -1.21 -1.37
CA ILE A 39 10.25 -0.86 -2.29
C ILE A 39 11.60 -0.98 -1.58
N GLN A 40 11.71 -0.47 -0.35
CA GLN A 40 12.95 -0.56 0.42
C GLN A 40 13.39 -2.02 0.64
N LEU A 41 12.44 -2.89 1.03
CA LEU A 41 12.70 -4.32 1.21
C LEU A 41 13.14 -5.00 -0.09
N ASP A 42 12.48 -4.69 -1.22
CA ASP A 42 12.88 -5.24 -2.52
C ASP A 42 14.26 -4.76 -2.96
N CYS A 43 14.57 -3.48 -2.77
CA CYS A 43 15.91 -2.92 -3.03
C CYS A 43 17.00 -3.64 -2.23
N GLN A 44 16.70 -4.03 -0.99
CA GLN A 44 17.62 -4.73 -0.10
C GLN A 44 17.60 -6.26 -0.29
N LYS A 45 16.71 -6.78 -1.15
CA LYS A 45 16.44 -8.22 -1.29
C LYS A 45 16.13 -8.90 0.06
N GLN A 46 15.37 -8.18 0.88
CA GLN A 46 14.88 -8.63 2.18
C GLN A 46 13.36 -8.76 2.16
N ILE A 47 12.83 -9.46 3.17
CA ILE A 47 11.40 -9.61 3.41
C ILE A 47 11.08 -9.20 4.85
N LEU A 48 9.81 -8.89 5.12
CA LEU A 48 9.37 -8.66 6.50
C LEU A 48 9.58 -9.93 7.36
N PRO A 49 9.86 -9.78 8.66
CA PRO A 49 9.69 -10.85 9.64
C PRO A 49 8.29 -11.47 9.53
N LYS A 50 8.18 -12.78 9.76
CA LYS A 50 6.95 -13.55 9.53
C LYS A 50 5.80 -13.06 10.40
N GLU A 51 6.10 -12.59 11.60
CA GLU A 51 5.14 -12.06 12.58
C GLU A 51 4.52 -10.73 12.12
N GLN A 52 5.11 -10.07 11.12
CA GLN A 52 4.64 -8.81 10.54
C GLN A 52 3.96 -8.99 9.19
N TRP A 53 3.74 -10.23 8.76
CA TRP A 53 3.00 -10.50 7.53
C TRP A 53 1.52 -10.26 7.76
N LEU A 54 0.88 -9.64 6.79
CA LEU A 54 -0.58 -9.49 6.79
C LEU A 54 -1.22 -10.88 6.74
N THR A 55 -2.22 -11.08 7.59
CA THR A 55 -3.08 -12.27 7.53
C THR A 55 -4.13 -12.08 6.43
N PHE A 56 -4.87 -13.14 6.10
CA PHE A 56 -5.91 -13.06 5.06
C PHE A 56 -7.17 -12.37 5.59
N GLU A 57 -7.41 -12.46 6.88
CA GLU A 57 -8.54 -11.87 7.59
C GLU A 57 -8.41 -10.35 7.79
N GLU A 58 -7.20 -9.81 7.61
CA GLU A 58 -6.85 -8.37 7.66
C GLU A 58 -6.87 -7.73 6.26
#